data_AF-A0A3R9NBM1-F1
#
_entry.id   AF-A0A3R9NBM1-F1
#
_cell.length_a   1.000
_cell.length_b   1.000
_cell.length_c   1.000
_cell.angle_alpha   90.00
_cell.angle_beta   90.00
_cell.angle_gamma   90.00
#
_symmetry.space_group_name_H-M   'P 1'
#
loop_
_entity.id
_entity.type
_entity.pdbx_description
1 polymer ?
#
loop_
_entity_poly.entity_id
_entity_poly.type
_entity_poly.pdbx_seq_one_letter_code
_entity_poly.pdbx_strand_id
1 'polypeptide(L)' 'MAVRLLDAGADPLIFEFQRNFFNDHPAYIAISRLGWQAMGPSQAISYVVDRYLLEYPEEVERVGREVVSGYVHRALGLPL' A
#
# COMPACT_ATOMS: atom_id res chain seq x y z
N MET A 1 9.39 8.21 2.10
CA MET A 1 8.44 7.08 2.15
C MET A 1 8.51 6.32 0.83
N ALA A 2 8.36 5.00 0.89
CA ALA A 2 8.31 4.11 -0.27
C ALA A 2 7.34 2.95 0.00
N VAL A 3 6.82 2.33 -1.06
CA VAL A 3 5.98 1.13 -0.98
C VAL A 3 6.54 0.07 -1.92
N ARG A 4 6.52 -1.19 -1.49
CA ARG A 4 6.94 -2.34 -2.31
C ARG A 4 5.92 -3.45 -2.20
N LEU A 5 5.56 -4.06 -3.33
CA LEU A 5 4.86 -5.34 -3.35
C LEU A 5 5.91 -6.45 -3.20
N LEU A 6 5.82 -7.25 -2.13
CA LEU A 6 6.85 -8.25 -1.83
C LEU A 6 6.90 -9.39 -2.86
N ASP A 7 5.74 -9.89 -3.24
CA ASP A 7 5.58 -10.92 -4.26
C ASP A 7 4.22 -10.79 -4.95
N ALA A 8 4.22 -10.57 -6.26
CA ALA A 8 3.01 -10.47 -7.07
C ALA A 8 2.34 -11.83 -7.35
N GLY A 9 3.06 -12.94 -7.12
CA GLY A 9 2.59 -14.32 -7.20
C GLY A 9 1.99 -14.86 -5.90
N ALA A 10 2.26 -14.20 -4.76
CA ALA A 10 1.80 -14.68 -3.45
C ALA A 10 0.29 -14.53 -3.23
N ASP A 11 -0.22 -15.29 -2.26
CA ASP A 11 -1.51 -15.09 -1.61
C ASP A 11 -1.34 -15.18 -0.08
N PRO A 12 -1.58 -14.11 0.68
CA PRO A 12 -2.05 -12.79 0.24
C PRO A 12 -0.98 -11.98 -0.50
N LEU A 13 -1.40 -10.94 -1.24
CA LEU A 13 -0.52 -9.88 -1.74
C LEU A 13 -0.12 -8.99 -0.56
N ILE A 14 1.19 -8.83 -0.33
CA ILE A 14 1.74 -8.07 0.81
C ILE A 14 2.43 -6.81 0.32
N PHE A 15 1.95 -5.67 0.81
CA PHE A 15 2.52 -4.35 0.57
C PHE A 15 3.33 -3.92 1.79
N GLU A 16 4.63 -3.72 1.58
CA GLU A 16 5.54 -3.16 2.57
C GLU A 16 5.62 -1.64 2.40
N PHE A 17 5.24 -0.91 3.44
CA PHE A 17 5.33 0.55 3.55
C PHE A 17 6.55 0.94 4.38
N GLN A 18 7.45 1.69 3.78
CA GLN A 18 8.63 2.25 4.44
C GLN A 18 8.42 3.73 4.69
N ARG A 19 8.31 4.13 5.97
CA ARG A 19 8.03 5.53 6.35
C ARG A 19 9.27 6.42 6.13
N ASN A 20 10.44 5.94 6.54
CA ASN A 20 11.71 6.64 6.61
C ASN A 20 12.87 5.78 6.06
N PHE A 21 13.94 6.45 5.62
CA PHE A 21 15.06 5.83 4.88
C PHE A 21 15.87 4.81 5.70
N PHE A 22 15.83 4.91 7.03
CA PHE A 22 16.56 4.04 7.95
C PHE A 22 15.76 2.77 8.34
N ASN A 23 14.47 2.72 8.01
CA ASN A 23 13.59 1.55 8.02
C ASN A 23 13.65 0.63 9.26
N ASP A 24 13.53 1.19 10.47
CA ASP A 24 13.54 0.37 11.69
C ASP A 24 12.29 -0.52 11.82
N HIS A 25 11.13 -0.05 11.34
CA HIS A 25 9.86 -0.77 11.45
C HIS A 25 8.95 -0.51 10.22
N PRO A 26 9.09 -1.32 9.15
CA PRO A 26 8.16 -1.26 8.02
C PRO A 26 6.75 -1.71 8.42
N ALA A 27 5.74 -1.13 7.78
CA ALA A 27 4.35 -1.53 7.94
C ALA A 27 3.93 -2.48 6.82
N TYR A 28 3.19 -3.53 7.14
CA TYR A 28 2.78 -4.57 6.19
C TYR A 28 1.25 -4.60 6.07
N ILE A 29 0.75 -4.29 4.88
CA ILE A 29 -0.68 -4.38 4.56
C ILE A 29 -0.88 -5.55 3.60
N ALA A 30 -1.80 -6.45 3.96
CA ALA A 30 -2.10 -7.63 3.17
C ALA A 30 -3.52 -7.56 2.60
N ILE A 31 -3.69 -8.06 1.38
CA ILE A 31 -4.98 -8.30 0.74
C ILE A 31 -4.94 -9.65 0.04
N SER A 32 -5.96 -10.49 0.24
CA SER A 32 -6.03 -11.78 -0.46
C SER A 32 -6.14 -11.57 -1.97
N ARG A 33 -5.64 -12.52 -2.76
CA ARG A 33 -5.79 -12.45 -4.24
C ARG A 33 -7.26 -12.43 -4.65
N LEU A 34 -8.10 -13.20 -3.97
CA LEU A 34 -9.54 -13.20 -4.21
C LEU A 34 -10.15 -11.82 -3.93
N GLY A 35 -9.77 -11.18 -2.82
CA GLY A 35 -10.22 -9.83 -2.48
C GLY A 35 -9.77 -8.79 -3.52
N TRP A 36 -8.52 -8.87 -3.95
CA TRP A 36 -7.96 -8.03 -5.02
C TRP A 36 -8.76 -8.14 -6.32
N GLN A 37 -9.06 -9.38 -6.75
CA GLN A 37 -9.81 -9.65 -7.97
C GLN A 37 -11.28 -9.21 -7.87
N ALA A 38 -11.91 -9.40 -6.71
CA ALA A 38 -13.32 -9.06 -6.50
C ALA A 38 -13.58 -7.54 -6.49
N MET A 39 -12.67 -6.74 -5.95
CA MET A 39 -12.80 -5.27 -5.90
C MET A 39 -12.39 -4.61 -7.23
N GLY A 40 -11.49 -5.24 -7.96
CA GLY A 40 -10.83 -4.62 -9.11
C GLY A 40 -9.70 -3.66 -8.68
N PRO A 41 -8.78 -3.32 -9.59
CA PRO A 41 -7.51 -2.70 -9.24
C PRO A 41 -7.63 -1.37 -8.46
N SER A 42 -8.52 -0.48 -8.89
CA SER A 42 -8.64 0.86 -8.30
C SER A 42 -9.22 0.83 -6.87
N GLN A 43 -10.21 -0.04 -6.63
CA GLN A 43 -10.78 -0.24 -5.30
C GLN A 43 -9.82 -1.02 -4.39
N ALA A 44 -9.09 -2.01 -4.91
CA ALA A 44 -8.10 -2.75 -4.14
C ALA A 44 -6.92 -1.84 -3.69
N ILE A 45 -6.48 -0.92 -4.55
CA ILE A 45 -5.50 0.11 -4.18
C ILE A 45 -6.06 1.00 -3.08
N SER A 46 -7.29 1.49 -3.23
CA SER A 46 -7.95 2.32 -2.21
C SER A 46 -8.05 1.59 -0.87
N TYR A 47 -8.41 0.30 -0.88
CA TYR A 47 -8.44 -0.54 0.32
C TYR A 47 -7.07 -0.62 1.00
N VAL A 48 -6.00 -0.87 0.25
CA VAL A 48 -4.63 -0.97 0.80
C VAL A 48 -4.20 0.38 1.40
N VAL A 49 -4.50 1.49 0.73
CA VAL A 49 -4.20 2.85 1.21
C VAL A 49 -4.99 3.16 2.48
N ASP A 50 -6.30 2.93 2.46
CA ASP A 50 -7.17 3.24 3.59
C ASP A 50 -6.84 2.35 4.80
N ARG A 51 -6.47 1.09 4.56
CA ARG A 51 -6.01 0.18 5.61
C ARG A 51 -4.69 0.64 6.22
N TYR A 52 -3.72 1.08 5.42
CA TYR A 52 -2.49 1.69 5.92
C TYR A 52 -2.77 2.93 6.77
N LEU A 53 -3.59 3.85 6.27
CA LEU A 53 -3.89 5.11 6.95
C LEU A 53 -4.76 4.92 8.21
N LEU A 54 -5.53 3.84 8.29
CA LEU A 54 -6.23 3.46 9.51
C LEU A 54 -5.25 3.04 10.63
N GLU A 55 -4.17 2.35 10.26
CA GLU A 55 -3.13 1.90 11.20
C GLU A 55 -2.13 3.02 11.53
N TYR A 56 -1.93 3.98 10.61
CA TYR A 56 -0.98 5.08 10.74
C TYR A 56 -1.64 6.43 10.37
N PRO A 57 -2.61 6.92 11.15
CA PRO A 57 -3.37 8.13 10.82
C PRO A 57 -2.49 9.39 10.72
N GLU A 58 -1.36 9.44 11.42
CA GLU A 58 -0.40 10.53 11.35
C GLU A 58 0.22 10.71 9.95
N GLU A 59 0.17 9.67 9.11
CA GLU A 59 0.68 9.72 7.74
C GLU A 59 -0.21 10.58 6.84
N VAL A 60 -1.49 10.75 7.19
CA VAL A 60 -2.39 11.67 6.50
C VAL A 60 -1.86 13.10 6.60
N GLU A 61 -1.43 13.53 7.79
CA GLU A 61 -0.87 14.87 8.00
C GLU A 61 0.55 14.99 7.43
N ARG A 62 1.35 13.92 7.54
CA ARG A 62 2.77 13.93 7.14
C ARG A 62 2.97 13.99 5.62
N VAL A 63 2.20 13.20 4.86
CA VAL A 63 2.37 13.09 3.39
C VAL A 63 1.08 13.22 2.61
N GLY A 64 -0.07 13.01 3.23
CA GLY A 64 -1.36 13.05 2.55
C GLY A 64 -1.72 11.74 1.87
N ARG A 65 -3.03 11.45 1.82
CA ARG A 65 -3.59 10.22 1.26
C ARG A 65 -3.19 10.01 -0.21
N GLU A 66 -3.25 11.06 -1.03
CA GLU A 66 -2.93 10.98 -2.46
C GLU A 66 -1.47 10.59 -2.70
N VAL A 67 -0.54 11.04 -1.85
CA VAL A 67 0.87 10.66 -1.95
C VAL A 67 1.06 9.18 -1.59
N VAL A 68 0.37 8.69 -0.55
CA VAL A 68 0.36 7.26 -0.20
C VAL A 68 -0.19 6.42 -1.34
N SER A 69 -1.33 6.83 -1.92
CA SER A 69 -1.91 6.20 -3.11
C SER A 69 -0.91 6.16 -4.27
N GLY A 70 -0.20 7.26 -4.51
CA GLY A 70 0.81 7.32 -5.55
C GLY A 70 1.99 6.37 -5.33
N TYR A 71 2.39 6.12 -4.09
CA TYR A 71 3.40 5.10 -3.80
C TYR A 71 2.90 3.69 -4.08
N VAL A 72 1.63 3.38 -3.79
CA VAL A 72 1.02 2.08 -4.12
C VAL A 72 0.93 1.88 -5.62
N HIS A 73 0.52 2.91 -6.39
CA HIS A 73 0.51 2.85 -7.87
C HIS A 73 1.91 2.57 -8.43
N ARG A 74 2.93 3.28 -7.94
CA ARG A 74 4.33 3.04 -8.35
C ARG A 74 4.81 1.63 -7.99
N ALA A 75 4.45 1.10 -6.82
CA ALA A 75 4.80 -0.26 -6.41
C ALA A 75 4.21 -1.32 -7.34
N LEU A 76 3.09 -1.01 -8.01
CA LEU A 76 2.40 -1.86 -8.98
C LEU A 76 2.83 -1.60 -10.43
N GLY A 77 3.71 -0.63 -10.68
CA GLY A 77 4.08 -0.22 -12.04
C GLY A 77 2.96 0.47 -12.82
N LEU A 78 1.97 1.05 -12.12
CA LEU A 78 0.82 1.72 -12.73
C LEU A 78 1.06 3.22 -12.91
N PRO A 79 0.49 3.85 -13.95
CA PRO A 79 0.45 5.31 -14.05
C PRO A 79 -0.42 5.90 -12.92
N LEU A 80 -0.10 7.14 -12.52
CA LEU A 80 -0.87 7.94 -11.56
C LEU A 80 -2.15 8.49 -12.19
#